data_AF-A0A7S2PKN0-F1
#
_entry.id   AF-A0A7S2PKN0-F1
#
_cell.length_a   1.000
_cell.length_b   1.000
_cell.length_c   1.000
_cell.angle_alpha   90.00
_cell.angle_beta   90.00
_cell.angle_gamma   90.00
#
_symmetry.space_group_name_H-M   'P 1'
#
loop_
_entity.id
_entity.type
_entity.pdbx_description
1 polymer ?
#
loop_
_entity_poly.entity_id
_entity_poly.type
_entity_poly.pdbx_seq_one_letter_code
_entity_poly.pdbx_strand_id
1 'polypeptide(L)'
;RGSLLGQGSYGAVYKAQDLDTGLFFAVKQTPFHDTGNEDDKYMQQLRVEIDICSSLRHPNIVSYLGHQCVDGNMCIFLEYVPGGSMAGFISEFGPLASPLLQS
;
A
#
# COMPACT_ATOMS: atom_id res chain seq x y z
N ARG A 1 -2.31 -6.53 -13.80
CA ARG A 1 -1.97 -5.21 -13.21
C ARG A 1 -2.95 -4.18 -13.77
N GLY A 2 -3.55 -3.36 -12.91
CA GLY A 2 -4.42 -2.25 -13.30
C GLY A 2 -3.69 -0.89 -13.23
N SER A 3 -4.45 0.19 -13.05
CA SER A 3 -3.95 1.56 -13.04
C SER A 3 -3.03 1.87 -11.85
N LEU A 4 -2.11 2.82 -12.05
CA LEU A 4 -1.31 3.42 -10.98
C LEU A 4 -2.23 4.27 -10.07
N LEU A 5 -2.19 4.02 -8.77
CA LEU A 5 -2.93 4.75 -7.75
C LEU A 5 -2.09 5.85 -7.08
N GLY A 6 -0.77 5.62 -6.97
CA GLY A 6 0.16 6.58 -6.40
C GLY A 6 1.60 6.09 -6.47
N GLN A 7 2.54 7.03 -6.41
CA GLN A 7 3.96 6.74 -6.40
C GLN A 7 4.63 7.62 -5.34
N GLY A 8 5.47 7.02 -4.52
CA GLY A 8 6.22 7.71 -3.48
C GLY A 8 7.66 7.21 -3.41
N SER A 9 8.39 7.68 -2.41
CA SER A 9 9.82 7.38 -2.21
C SER A 9 10.12 5.88 -2.09
N TYR A 10 9.15 5.12 -1.58
CA TYR A 10 9.30 3.70 -1.28
C TYR A 10 8.72 2.78 -2.33
N GLY A 11 8.21 3.30 -3.46
CA GLY A 11 7.67 2.49 -4.55
C GLY A 11 6.36 3.00 -5.12
N ALA A 12 5.69 2.15 -5.88
CA ALA A 12 4.45 2.47 -6.59
C ALA A 12 3.30 1.58 -6.12
N VAL A 13 2.10 2.15 -6.05
CA VAL A 13 0.87 1.47 -5.64
C VAL A 13 -0.03 1.34 -6.86
N TYR A 14 -0.46 0.12 -7.16
CA TYR A 14 -1.32 -0.19 -8.31
C TYR A 14 -2.64 -0.77 -7.87
N LYS A 15 -3.70 -0.50 -8.64
CA LYS A 15 -4.96 -1.23 -8.51
C LYS A 15 -4.83 -2.60 -9.15
N ALA A 16 -5.36 -3.62 -8.52
CA ALA A 16 -5.47 -4.97 -9.06
C ALA A 16 -6.85 -5.55 -8.76
N GLN A 17 -7.22 -6.60 -9.49
CA GLN A 17 -8.47 -7.31 -9.31
C GLN A 17 -8.14 -8.79 -9.09
N ASP A 18 -8.72 -9.35 -8.05
CA ASP A 18 -8.74 -10.79 -7.84
C ASP A 18 -9.66 -11.41 -8.90
N LEU A 19 -9.14 -12.34 -9.69
CA LEU A 19 -9.88 -12.94 -10.80
C LEU A 19 -10.90 -13.98 -10.34
N ASP A 20 -10.73 -14.54 -9.15
CA ASP A 20 -11.63 -15.55 -8.58
C ASP A 20 -12.82 -14.86 -7.91
N THR A 21 -12.57 -13.79 -7.14
CA THR A 21 -13.62 -13.08 -6.39
C THR A 21 -14.18 -11.85 -7.10
N GLY A 22 -13.45 -11.32 -8.09
CA GLY A 22 -13.77 -10.06 -8.76
C GLY A 22 -13.50 -8.80 -7.92
N LEU A 23 -13.02 -8.94 -6.67
CA LEU A 23 -12.77 -7.82 -5.76
C LEU A 23 -11.50 -7.07 -6.13
N PHE A 24 -11.51 -5.75 -5.92
CA PHE A 24 -10.33 -4.91 -6.12
C PHE A 24 -9.45 -4.89 -4.87
N PHE A 25 -8.14 -4.86 -5.10
CA PHE A 25 -7.11 -4.68 -4.07
C PHE A 25 -6.02 -3.72 -4.56
N ALA A 26 -5.20 -3.23 -3.64
CA ALA A 26 -4.04 -2.41 -3.92
C ALA A 26 -2.75 -3.23 -3.79
N VAL A 27 -1.80 -2.99 -4.69
CA VAL A 27 -0.48 -3.64 -4.68
C VAL A 27 0.58 -2.57 -4.56
N LYS A 28 1.22 -2.48 -3.39
CA LYS A 28 2.43 -1.68 -3.22
C LYS A 28 3.62 -2.50 -3.70
N GLN A 29 4.35 -1.98 -4.68
CA GLN A 29 5.51 -2.63 -5.28
C GLN A 29 6.77 -1.83 -4.99
N THR A 30 7.75 -2.51 -4.43
CA THR A 30 9.06 -1.95 -4.11
C THR A 30 10.14 -2.82 -4.75
N PRO A 31 11.18 -2.23 -5.37
CA PRO A 31 12.30 -3.01 -5.89
C PRO A 31 12.88 -3.89 -4.78
N PHE A 32 13.11 -5.16 -5.06
CA PHE A 32 13.61 -6.11 -4.07
C PHE A 32 14.73 -6.92 -4.68
N HIS A 33 15.94 -6.70 -4.16
CA HIS A 33 17.10 -7.48 -4.49
C HIS A 33 17.48 -8.31 -3.26
N ASP A 34 17.27 -9.62 -3.33
CA ASP A 34 17.72 -10.51 -2.27
C ASP A 34 19.25 -10.61 -2.32
N THR A 35 19.90 -9.88 -1.42
CA THR A 35 21.36 -9.88 -1.28
C THR A 35 21.86 -11.07 -0.45
N GLY A 36 20.95 -11.85 0.17
CA GLY A 36 21.29 -12.86 1.17
C GLY A 36 21.92 -12.28 2.45
N ASN A 37 22.04 -10.95 2.55
CA ASN A 37 22.63 -10.26 3.67
C ASN A 37 21.53 -9.74 4.61
N GLU A 38 21.41 -10.34 5.79
CA GLU A 38 20.41 -9.94 6.79
C GLU A 38 20.67 -8.56 7.41
N ASP A 39 21.91 -8.05 7.31
CA ASP A 39 22.29 -6.71 7.77
C ASP A 39 21.99 -5.62 6.73
N ASP A 40 21.43 -5.99 5.58
CA ASP A 40 20.98 -5.02 4.60
C ASP A 40 19.85 -4.15 5.20
N LYS A 41 20.15 -2.88 5.42
CA LYS A 41 19.22 -1.91 6.01
C LYS A 41 17.91 -1.82 5.25
N TYR A 42 17.94 -1.97 3.92
CA TYR A 42 16.74 -1.94 3.10
C TYR A 42 15.85 -3.15 3.38
N MET A 43 16.47 -4.33 3.48
CA MET A 43 15.78 -5.58 3.83
C MET A 43 15.16 -5.51 5.23
N GLN A 44 15.87 -4.94 6.21
CA GLN A 44 15.34 -4.74 7.55
C GLN A 44 14.15 -3.77 7.55
N GLN A 45 14.22 -2.68 6.81
CA GLN A 45 13.10 -1.74 6.68
C GLN A 45 11.87 -2.37 6.04
N LEU A 46 12.05 -3.19 5.00
CA LEU A 46 10.94 -3.91 4.37
C LEU A 46 10.31 -4.94 5.31
N ARG A 47 11.12 -5.70 6.06
CA ARG A 47 10.62 -6.65 7.08
C ARG A 47 9.79 -5.92 8.14
N VAL A 48 10.30 -4.81 8.67
CA VAL A 48 9.58 -3.98 9.64
C VAL A 48 8.27 -3.45 9.08
N GLU A 49 8.26 -3.00 7.81
CA GLU A 49 7.02 -2.53 7.17
C GLU A 49 5.96 -3.65 7.09
N ILE A 50 6.36 -4.84 6.65
CA ILE A 50 5.49 -6.01 6.57
C ILE A 50 4.96 -6.39 7.96
N ASP A 51 5.82 -6.43 8.97
CA ASP A 51 5.45 -6.78 10.35
C ASP A 51 4.43 -5.80 10.91
N ILE A 52 4.66 -4.49 10.73
CA ILE A 52 3.73 -3.45 11.15
C ILE A 52 2.40 -3.62 10.43
N CYS A 53 2.39 -3.65 9.09
CA CYS A 53 1.16 -3.77 8.32
C CYS A 53 0.37 -5.04 8.67
N SER A 54 1.06 -6.17 8.86
CA SER A 54 0.42 -7.46 9.15
C SER A 54 -0.20 -7.53 10.55
N SER A 55 0.32 -6.76 11.51
CA SER A 55 -0.17 -6.71 12.89
C SER A 55 -1.37 -5.80 13.11
N LEU A 56 -1.63 -4.86 12.20
CA LEU A 56 -2.71 -3.88 12.35
C LEU A 56 -4.06 -4.43 11.87
N ARG A 57 -5.06 -4.41 12.76
CA ARG A 57 -6.44 -4.81 12.45
C ARG A 57 -7.42 -3.85 13.10
N HIS A 58 -7.92 -2.90 12.31
CA HIS A 58 -8.86 -1.89 12.79
C HIS A 58 -9.70 -1.34 11.61
N PRO A 59 -10.99 -1.02 11.78
CA PRO A 59 -11.86 -0.53 10.70
C PRO A 59 -11.37 0.75 10.00
N ASN A 60 -10.51 1.54 10.66
CA ASN A 60 -9.95 2.78 10.12
C ASN A 60 -8.48 2.64 9.65
N ILE A 61 -7.96 1.41 9.55
CA ILE A 61 -6.62 1.13 9.06
C ILE A 61 -6.73 0.21 7.86
N VAL A 62 -6.04 0.56 6.77
CA VAL A 62 -6.00 -0.24 5.54
C VAL A 62 -5.53 -1.66 5.86
N SER A 63 -6.39 -2.62 5.58
CA SER A 63 -6.17 -4.03 5.87
C SER A 63 -5.07 -4.63 5.00
N TYR A 64 -4.12 -5.30 5.65
CA TYR A 64 -3.10 -6.10 5.00
C TYR A 64 -3.68 -7.46 4.57
N LEU A 65 -3.45 -7.84 3.31
CA LEU A 65 -3.95 -9.07 2.71
C LEU A 65 -2.85 -10.13 2.50
N GLY A 66 -1.59 -9.70 2.39
CA GLY A 66 -0.45 -10.58 2.15
C GLY A 66 0.74 -9.85 1.53
N HIS A 67 1.82 -10.59 1.27
CA HIS A 67 2.92 -10.11 0.46
C HIS A 67 3.54 -11.26 -0.35
N GLN A 68 4.24 -10.92 -1.43
CA GLN A 68 4.97 -11.88 -2.25
C GLN A 68 6.12 -11.21 -2.99
N CYS A 69 7.23 -11.92 -3.16
CA CYS A 69 8.29 -11.50 -4.07
C CYS A 69 7.97 -12.00 -5.49
N VAL A 70 7.85 -11.07 -6.45
CA VAL A 70 7.57 -11.36 -7.86
C VAL A 70 8.44 -10.48 -8.74
N ASP A 71 9.14 -11.08 -9.71
CA ASP A 71 9.98 -10.37 -10.70
C ASP A 71 10.97 -9.36 -10.08
N GLY A 72 11.64 -9.73 -8.98
CA GLY A 72 12.57 -8.84 -8.28
C GLY A 72 11.89 -7.64 -7.60
N ASN A 73 10.62 -7.76 -7.25
CA ASN A 73 9.88 -6.77 -6.48
C ASN A 73 9.19 -7.42 -5.28
N MET A 74 9.24 -6.75 -4.13
CA MET A 74 8.38 -7.06 -3.00
C MET A 74 7.02 -6.44 -3.28
N CYS A 75 5.99 -7.26 -3.35
CA CYS A 75 4.61 -6.86 -3.57
C CYS A 75 3.84 -7.02 -2.26
N ILE A 76 3.33 -5.94 -1.68
CA ILE A 76 2.44 -5.95 -0.52
C ILE A 76 1.01 -5.76 -1.02
N PHE A 77 0.14 -6.70 -0.67
CA PHE A 77 -1.27 -6.70 -1.01
C PHE A 77 -2.09 -6.07 0.11
N LEU A 78 -2.89 -5.08 -0.23
CA LEU A 78 -3.68 -4.28 0.69
C LEU A 78 -5.12 -4.18 0.19
N GLU A 79 -6.09 -3.94 1.08
CA GLU A 79 -7.43 -3.61 0.64
C GLU A 79 -7.44 -2.33 -0.22
N TYR A 80 -8.36 -2.29 -1.19
CA TYR A 80 -8.53 -1.11 -2.02
C TYR A 80 -9.53 -0.14 -1.38
N VAL A 81 -9.08 1.10 -1.14
CA VAL A 81 -9.94 2.20 -0.66
C VAL A 81 -10.37 3.08 -1.85
N PRO A 82 -11.66 3.10 -2.23
CA PRO A 82 -12.12 3.82 -3.43
C PRO A 82 -11.94 5.34 -3.37
N GLY A 83 -11.94 5.93 -2.16
CA GLY A 83 -11.84 7.38 -1.95
C GLY A 83 -10.45 7.97 -2.22
N GLY A 84 -9.45 7.15 -2.51
CA GLY A 84 -8.08 7.62 -2.74
C GLY A 84 -7.44 8.20 -1.47
N SER A 85 -6.42 9.04 -1.66
CA SER A 85 -5.69 9.67 -0.55
C SER A 85 -6.31 11.01 -0.16
N MET A 86 -6.22 11.37 1.12
CA MET A 86 -6.62 12.70 1.61
C MET A 86 -5.85 13.83 0.92
N ALA A 87 -4.57 13.61 0.61
CA ALA A 87 -3.77 14.56 -0.15
C ALA A 87 -4.35 14.78 -1.55
N GLY A 88 -4.75 13.71 -2.23
CA GLY A 88 -5.44 13.78 -3.51
C GLY A 88 -6.77 14.53 -3.40
N PHE A 89 -7.57 14.20 -2.40
CA PHE A 89 -8.84 14.88 -2.14
C PHE A 89 -8.66 16.39 -1.93
N ILE A 90 -7.72 16.80 -1.07
CA ILE A 90 -7.46 18.22 -0.80
C ILE A 90 -6.92 18.93 -2.05
N SER A 91 -6.08 18.26 -2.84
CA SER A 91 -5.57 18.81 -4.10
C SER A 91 -6.67 19.06 -5.13
N GLU A 92 -7.72 18.23 -5.13
CA GLU A 92 -8.82 18.31 -6.09
C GLU A 92 -9.93 19.27 -5.63
N PHE A 93 -10.31 19.21 -4.36
CA PHE A 93 -11.49 19.92 -3.82
C PHE A 93 -11.14 21.11 -2.91
N GLY A 94 -9.85 21.32 -2.61
CA GLY A 94 -9.40 22.35 -1.68
C GLY A 94 -9.46 21.93 -0.21
N PRO A 95 -9.27 22.88 0.72
CA PRO A 95 -9.25 22.60 2.15
C PRO A 95 -10.55 21.96 2.64
N LEU A 96 -10.43 21.03 3.60
CA LEU A 96 -11.60 20.45 4.26
C LEU A 96 -12.37 21.55 5.01
N ALA A 97 -13.67 21.66 4.72
CA ALA A 97 -14.55 22.54 5.48
C ALA A 97 -14.70 22.02 6.92
N SER A 98 -14.79 22.93 7.90
CA SER A 98 -14.87 22.61 9.33
C SER A 98 -15.89 21.52 9.74
N PRO A 99 -17.10 21.40 9.14
CA PRO A 99 -18.03 20.31 9.52
C PRO A 99 -17.55 18.89 9.14
N LEU A 100 -16.54 18.75 8.28
CA LEU A 100 -15.92 17.45 7.94
C LEU A 100 -14.78 17.06 8.89
N LEU A 101 -14.37 17.98 9.77
CA LEU A 101 -13.35 17.76 10.81
C LEU A 101 -14.05 17.50 12.14
N GLN A 102 -14.73 16.35 12.26
CA GLN A 102 -15.25 15.89 13.55
C GLN A 102 -14.45 14.67 14.00
N SER A 103 -13.90 14.77 15.21
CA SER A 103 -13.08 13.75 15.88
C SER A 103 -13.90 12.55 16.34
#